data_AF-A0A1D9P5M2-F1
#
_entry.id   AF-A0A1D9P5M2-F1
#
_cell.length_a   1.000
_cell.length_b   1.000
_cell.length_c   1.000
_cell.angle_alpha   90.00
_cell.angle_beta   90.00
_cell.angle_gamma   90.00
#
_symmetry.space_group_name_H-M   'P 1'
#
loop_
_entity.id
_entity.type
_entity.pdbx_description
1 polymer ?
#
loop_
_entity_poly.entity_id
_entity_poly.type
_entity_poly.pdbx_seq_one_letter_code
_entity_poly.pdbx_strand_id
1 'polypeptide(L)'
;MSFEHKKIEPAITKANDATEVTAQLSKAGIKYVTETVCEWTDSLTIAPTVDDIGNYIQSTLMKIGGYQVASVRKALMLGALLR
;
A
#
# COMPACT_ATOMS: atom_id res chain seq x y z
N MET A 1 -12.90 4.33 13.32
CA MET A 1 -13.11 4.19 11.86
C MET A 1 -12.55 2.85 11.46
N SER A 2 -13.36 1.95 10.91
CA SER A 2 -12.88 0.66 10.40
C SER A 2 -12.26 0.86 9.02
N PHE A 3 -11.09 0.27 8.81
CA PHE A 3 -10.38 0.30 7.55
C PHE A 3 -11.08 -0.60 6.51
N GLU A 4 -11.12 -0.17 5.24
CA GLU A 4 -11.75 -0.93 4.16
C GLU A 4 -10.69 -1.49 3.20
N HIS A 5 -10.61 -2.81 3.08
CA HIS A 5 -9.63 -3.49 2.19
C HIS A 5 -9.70 -3.00 0.74
N LYS A 6 -10.90 -2.63 0.29
CA LYS A 6 -11.15 -2.08 -1.05
C LYS A 6 -10.39 -0.77 -1.33
N LYS A 7 -9.88 -0.08 -0.31
CA LYS A 7 -9.09 1.15 -0.44
C LYS A 7 -7.58 0.90 -0.58
N ILE A 8 -7.08 -0.32 -0.36
CA ILE A 8 -5.64 -0.64 -0.47
C ILE A 8 -5.16 -0.55 -1.92
N GLU A 9 -5.79 -1.29 -2.82
CA GLU A 9 -5.37 -1.37 -4.22
C GLU A 9 -5.40 -0.01 -4.94
N PRO A 10 -6.45 0.82 -4.79
CA PRO A 10 -6.46 2.18 -5.34
C PRO A 10 -5.36 3.06 -4.76
N ALA A 11 -5.05 2.91 -3.46
CA ALA A 11 -3.97 3.66 -2.83
C ALA A 11 -2.61 3.28 -3.45
N ILE A 12 -2.29 1.98 -3.50
CA ILE A 12 -1.03 1.49 -4.08
C ILE A 12 -0.94 1.88 -5.56
N THR A 13 -2.01 1.74 -6.32
CA THR A 13 -2.07 2.14 -7.75
C THR A 13 -1.77 3.63 -7.91
N LYS A 14 -2.37 4.49 -7.09
CA LYS A 14 -2.10 5.93 -7.12
C LYS A 14 -0.65 6.26 -6.78
N ALA A 15 -0.04 5.54 -5.85
CA ALA A 15 1.39 5.71 -5.54
C ALA A 15 2.28 5.25 -6.69
N ASN A 16 1.90 4.15 -7.33
CA ASN A 16 2.59 3.63 -8.50
C ASN A 16 2.53 4.62 -9.67
N ASP A 17 1.35 5.17 -9.97
CA ASP A 17 1.15 6.15 -11.04
C ASP A 17 1.90 7.46 -10.81
N ALA A 18 2.19 7.79 -9.54
CA ALA A 18 2.98 8.96 -9.17
C ALA A 18 4.50 8.75 -9.31
N THR A 19 4.96 7.52 -9.60
CA THR A 19 6.37 7.22 -9.87
C THR A 19 6.71 7.25 -11.35
N GLU A 20 7.99 7.44 -11.66
CA GLU A 20 8.50 7.33 -13.03
C GLU A 20 8.17 5.96 -13.62
N VAL A 21 7.84 5.89 -14.91
CA VAL A 21 7.38 4.66 -15.59
C VAL A 21 8.37 3.50 -15.44
N THR A 22 9.66 3.79 -15.42
CA THR A 22 10.75 2.79 -15.23
C THR A 22 10.81 2.21 -13.82
N ALA A 23 10.12 2.85 -12.86
CA ALA A 23 10.11 2.51 -11.46
C ALA A 23 8.77 1.94 -10.97
N GLN A 24 7.78 1.89 -11.87
CA GLN A 24 6.47 1.36 -11.60
C GLN A 24 6.51 -0.15 -11.39
N LEU A 25 5.70 -0.61 -10.45
CA LEU A 25 5.30 -1.99 -10.30
C LEU A 25 4.37 -2.40 -11.44
N SER A 26 4.50 -3.65 -11.86
CA SER A 26 3.51 -4.27 -12.74
C SER A 26 2.17 -4.42 -12.00
N LYS A 27 1.09 -4.62 -12.76
CA LYS A 27 -0.23 -4.95 -12.19
C LYS A 27 -0.17 -6.16 -11.26
N ALA A 28 0.64 -7.16 -11.59
CA ALA A 28 0.86 -8.33 -10.74
C ALA A 28 1.56 -7.95 -9.43
N GLY A 29 2.52 -7.03 -9.45
CA GLY A 29 3.17 -6.50 -8.25
C GLY A 29 2.21 -5.73 -7.34
N ILE A 30 1.36 -4.86 -7.91
CA ILE A 30 0.33 -4.13 -7.15
C ILE A 30 -0.64 -5.10 -6.49
N LYS A 31 -1.10 -6.11 -7.24
CA LYS A 31 -2.01 -7.14 -6.73
C LYS A 31 -1.37 -7.94 -5.59
N TYR A 32 -0.12 -8.38 -5.77
CA TYR A 32 0.63 -9.10 -4.75
C TYR A 32 0.74 -8.30 -3.44
N VAL A 33 1.11 -7.02 -3.51
CA VAL A 33 1.21 -6.15 -2.32
C VAL A 33 -0.17 -6.00 -1.67
N THR A 34 -1.21 -5.81 -2.48
CA THR A 34 -2.60 -5.69 -1.98
C THR A 34 -3.02 -6.94 -1.21
N GLU A 35 -2.87 -8.12 -1.82
CA GLU A 35 -3.23 -9.40 -1.22
C GLU A 35 -2.43 -9.63 0.08
N THR A 36 -1.13 -9.38 0.06
CA THR A 36 -0.25 -9.52 1.24
C THR A 36 -0.67 -8.61 2.40
N VAL A 37 -1.10 -7.38 2.10
CA VAL A 37 -1.56 -6.42 3.11
C VAL A 37 -2.92 -6.82 3.66
N CYS A 38 -3.86 -7.24 2.80
CA CYS A 38 -5.17 -7.75 3.22
C CYS A 38 -5.04 -8.98 4.13
N GLU A 39 -4.23 -9.96 3.75
CA GLU A 39 -3.97 -11.15 4.55
C GLU A 39 -3.37 -10.79 5.92
N TRP A 40 -2.44 -9.82 5.94
CA TRP A 40 -1.88 -9.32 7.19
C TRP A 40 -2.94 -8.65 8.05
N THR A 41 -3.77 -7.75 7.49
CA THR A 41 -4.83 -7.08 8.25
C THR A 41 -5.88 -8.08 8.77
N ASP A 42 -6.22 -9.11 8.01
CA ASP A 42 -7.14 -10.19 8.42
C ASP A 42 -6.54 -11.08 9.52
N SER A 43 -5.21 -11.21 9.57
CA SER A 43 -4.52 -12.01 10.60
C SER A 43 -4.47 -11.34 11.98
N LEU A 44 -4.76 -10.04 12.06
CA LEU A 44 -4.66 -9.28 13.30
C LEU A 44 -5.94 -9.41 14.14
N THR A 45 -5.76 -9.65 15.44
CA THR A 45 -6.86 -9.68 16.41
C THR A 45 -7.40 -8.28 16.74
N ILE A 46 -6.63 -7.24 16.44
CA ILE A 46 -6.96 -5.83 16.66
C ILE A 46 -6.84 -5.11 15.32
N ALA A 47 -7.84 -4.29 14.98
CA ALA A 47 -7.82 -3.50 13.76
C ALA A 47 -6.60 -2.57 13.74
N PRO A 48 -5.73 -2.67 12.72
CA PRO A 48 -4.53 -1.83 12.62
C PRO A 48 -4.90 -0.38 12.31
N THR A 49 -4.02 0.55 12.67
CA THR A 49 -4.19 1.96 12.30
C THR A 49 -3.79 2.21 10.85
N VAL A 50 -4.21 3.35 10.31
CA VAL A 50 -3.78 3.81 8.98
C VAL A 50 -2.25 3.87 8.88
N ASP A 51 -1.55 4.25 9.96
CA ASP A 51 -0.09 4.32 9.94
C ASP A 51 0.54 2.92 9.92
N ASP A 52 0.01 1.97 10.69
CA ASP A 52 0.48 0.57 10.69
C ASP A 52 0.35 -0.05 9.30
N ILE A 53 -0.78 0.17 8.64
CA ILE A 53 -1.04 -0.32 7.28
C ILE A 53 -0.07 0.31 6.29
N GLY A 54 0.15 1.63 6.36
CA GLY A 54 1.10 2.29 5.48
C GLY A 54 2.56 1.90 5.74
N ASN A 55 2.94 1.62 6.99
CA ASN A 55 4.24 1.00 7.33
C ASN A 55 4.38 -0.38 6.68
N TYR A 56 3.34 -1.21 6.77
CA TYR A 56 3.36 -2.57 6.24
C TYR A 56 3.38 -2.60 4.70
N ILE A 57 2.60 -1.74 4.04
CA ILE A 57 2.65 -1.53 2.58
C ILE A 57 4.07 -1.14 2.17
N GLN A 58 4.68 -0.16 2.85
CA GLN A 58 6.04 0.29 2.54
C GLN A 58 7.07 -0.85 2.68
N SER A 59 7.00 -1.60 3.77
CA SER A 59 7.88 -2.76 4.01
C SER A 59 7.72 -3.81 2.90
N THR A 60 6.49 -4.11 2.52
CA THR A 60 6.18 -5.07 1.45
C THR A 60 6.70 -4.59 0.08
N LEU A 61 6.50 -3.31 -0.25
CA LEU A 61 7.03 -2.70 -1.47
C LEU A 61 8.56 -2.75 -1.53
N MET A 62 9.25 -2.49 -0.42
CA MET A 62 10.72 -2.56 -0.35
C MET A 62 11.22 -3.99 -0.56
N LYS A 63 10.54 -5.00 0.00
CA LYS A 63 10.91 -6.43 -0.17
C LYS A 63 10.86 -6.89 -1.63
N ILE A 64 9.95 -6.34 -2.43
CA ILE A 64 9.80 -6.70 -3.85
C ILE A 64 10.58 -5.78 -4.80
N GLY A 65 11.42 -4.88 -4.28
CA GLY A 65 12.21 -3.95 -5.08
C GLY A 65 11.46 -2.69 -5.54
N GLY A 66 10.23 -2.46 -5.07
CA GLY A 66 9.41 -1.28 -5.34
C GLY A 66 9.81 -0.04 -4.55
N TYR A 67 11.11 0.24 -4.43
CA TYR A 67 11.66 1.30 -3.56
C TYR A 67 11.12 2.70 -3.89
N GLN A 68 10.94 3.01 -5.18
CA GLN A 68 10.42 4.31 -5.59
C GLN A 68 8.95 4.45 -5.20
N VAL A 69 8.14 3.42 -5.40
CA VAL A 69 6.73 3.41 -4.97
C VAL A 69 6.62 3.48 -3.44
N ALA A 70 7.51 2.79 -2.72
CA ALA A 70 7.62 2.85 -1.27
C ALA A 70 7.99 4.25 -0.74
N SER A 71 8.72 5.04 -1.52
CA SER A 71 9.10 6.42 -1.17
C SER A 71 7.92 7.41 -1.27
N VAL A 72 6.89 7.07 -2.07
CA VAL A 72 5.65 7.85 -2.23
C VAL A 72 4.72 7.74 -1.01
N ARG A 73 5.10 6.96 0.03
CA ARG A 73 4.35 6.76 1.28
C ARG A 73 3.74 8.03 1.89
N LYS A 74 4.44 9.17 1.81
CA LYS A 74 3.92 10.44 2.35
C LYS A 74 2.67 10.93 1.60
N ALA A 75 2.53 10.62 0.30
CA ALA A 75 1.35 10.95 -0.50
C ALA A 75 0.20 9.93 -0.36
N LEU A 76 0.51 8.66 -0.09
CA LEU A 76 -0.47 7.58 0.18
C LEU A 76 -1.33 7.88 1.42
N MET A 77 -0.69 8.28 2.52
CA MET A 77 -1.29 8.47 3.84
C MET A 77 -2.21 9.70 3.92
N LEU A 78 -1.84 10.80 3.24
CA LEU A 78 -2.53 12.09 3.35
C LEU A 78 -3.78 12.21 2.47
N GLY A 79 -3.92 11.39 1.43
CA GLY A 79 -4.95 11.58 0.40
C GLY A 79 -5.98 10.47 0.21
N ALA A 80 -5.67 9.21 0.54
CA ALA A 80 -6.50 8.05 0.15
C ALA A 80 -7.24 7.36 1.31
N LEU A 81 -6.77 7.48 2.55
CA LEU A 81 -7.32 6.77 3.71
C LEU A 81 -8.10 7.66 4.69
N LEU A 82 -8.02 8.99 4.55
CA LEU A 82 -8.64 9.99 5.43
C LEU A 82 -9.89 10.67 4.82
N ARG A 83 -10.51 10.08 3.80
CA ARG A 83 -11.81 10.49 3.26
C ARG A 83 -12.83 9.36 3.29
#